data_AF-A0A960JPZ7-F1
#
_entry.id   AF-A0A960JPZ7-F1
#
_cell.length_a   1.000
_cell.length_b   1.000
_cell.length_c   1.000
_cell.angle_alpha   90.00
_cell.angle_beta   90.00
_cell.angle_gamma   90.00
#
_symmetry.space_group_name_H-M   'P 1'
#
loop_
_entity.id
_entity.type
_entity.pdbx_description
1 polymer ?
#
loop_
_entity_poly.entity_id
_entity_poly.type
_entity_poly.pdbx_seq_one_letter_code
_entity_poly.pdbx_strand_id
1 'polypeptide(L)'
;MNLLSHLPSPVRRTVHGVIGAAFVLALASCGNQDTYPLTTLSPKGEQADTIHTLVKPIFAIAGVVFVLVQVIILVIVVKFRKRKDEVDGEGEPVQIHGNTPLELTWTALPALLLAGLGVFNVQTIFELENRAPDAIEIDVYGQQWWWEY
;
A
#
# COMPACT_ATOMS: atom_id res chain seq x y z
N MET A 1 31.07 -15.67 10.70
CA MET A 1 30.95 -17.15 10.69
C MET A 1 29.54 -17.50 10.22
N ASN A 2 29.39 -18.03 9.02
CA ASN A 2 28.08 -18.22 8.39
C ASN A 2 27.48 -19.56 8.87
N LEU A 3 26.74 -19.55 9.98
CA LEU A 3 26.22 -20.75 10.68
C LEU A 3 25.36 -21.68 9.80
N LEU A 4 24.93 -21.22 8.62
CA LEU A 4 24.09 -21.95 7.66
C LEU A 4 24.87 -22.66 6.55
N SER A 5 26.21 -22.62 6.55
CA SER A 5 27.03 -23.24 5.49
C SER A 5 27.08 -24.76 5.54
N HIS A 6 26.81 -25.37 6.70
CA HIS A 6 26.83 -26.83 6.89
C HIS A 6 25.53 -27.53 6.46
N LEU A 7 24.50 -26.77 6.06
CA LEU A 7 23.19 -27.30 5.69
C LEU A 7 23.05 -27.52 4.16
N PRO A 8 22.32 -28.56 3.73
CA PRO A 8 22.06 -28.81 2.31
C PRO A 8 21.27 -27.65 1.66
N SER A 9 21.53 -27.41 0.37
CA SER A 9 21.01 -26.25 -0.39
C SER A 9 19.48 -26.02 -0.33
N PRO A 10 18.59 -27.04 -0.29
CA PRO A 10 17.15 -26.80 -0.11
C PRO A 10 16.84 -26.28 1.29
N VAL A 11 17.49 -26.81 2.34
CA VAL A 11 17.25 -26.40 3.74
C VAL A 11 17.73 -24.97 3.97
N ARG A 12 18.89 -24.59 3.40
CA ARG A 12 19.39 -23.21 3.48
C ARG A 12 18.42 -22.20 2.85
N ARG A 13 17.76 -22.55 1.74
CA ARG A 13 16.76 -21.70 1.08
C ARG A 13 15.49 -21.54 1.90
N THR A 14 14.99 -22.65 2.47
CA THR A 14 13.81 -22.61 3.35
C THR A 14 14.09 -21.76 4.60
N VAL A 15 15.28 -21.89 5.20
CA VAL A 15 15.68 -21.07 6.36
C VAL A 15 15.72 -19.58 6.03
N HIS A 16 16.29 -19.17 4.89
CA HIS A 16 16.26 -17.75 4.47
C HIS A 16 14.83 -17.26 4.19
N GLY A 17 13.97 -18.09 3.60
CA GLY A 17 12.57 -17.77 3.37
C GLY A 17 11.79 -17.57 4.67
N VAL A 18 12.01 -18.43 5.67
CA VAL A 18 11.39 -18.32 7.00
C VAL A 18 11.91 -17.10 7.76
N ILE A 19 13.22 -16.82 7.70
CA ILE A 19 13.81 -15.61 8.31
C ILE A 19 13.24 -14.34 7.65
N GLY A 20 13.11 -14.32 6.32
CA GLY A 20 12.49 -13.21 5.60
C GLY A 20 11.03 -12.99 6.00
N ALA A 21 10.23 -14.06 6.07
CA ALA A 21 8.84 -13.98 6.49
C ALA A 21 8.69 -13.52 7.96
N ALA A 22 9.54 -14.03 8.85
CA ALA A 22 9.57 -13.62 10.26
C ALA A 22 10.00 -12.15 10.42
N PHE A 23 10.94 -11.68 9.59
CA PHE A 23 11.36 -10.27 9.59
C PHE A 23 10.25 -9.34 9.10
N VAL A 24 9.51 -9.75 8.05
CA VAL A 24 8.33 -9.00 7.57
C VAL A 24 7.22 -8.97 8.63
N LEU A 25 6.95 -10.10 9.31
CA LEU A 25 5.98 -10.16 10.41
C LEU A 25 6.41 -9.30 11.61
N ALA A 26 7.70 -9.26 11.91
CA ALA A 26 8.25 -8.41 12.98
C ALA A 26 8.14 -6.91 12.63
N LEU A 27 8.40 -6.52 11.37
CA LEU A 27 8.20 -5.15 10.90
C LEU A 27 6.71 -4.77 10.82
N ALA A 28 5.83 -5.74 10.58
CA ALA A 28 4.38 -5.54 10.54
C ALA A 28 3.75 -5.49 11.95
N SER A 29 4.51 -5.75 13.01
CA SER A 29 4.03 -5.62 14.40
C SER A 29 3.84 -4.14 14.75
N CYS A 30 2.67 -3.59 14.40
CA CYS A 30 2.29 -2.22 14.76
C CYS A 30 1.80 -2.12 16.21
N GLY A 31 2.11 -0.99 16.84
CA GLY A 31 1.75 -0.64 18.21
C GLY A 31 0.24 -0.45 18.42
N ASN A 32 -0.17 -0.55 19.69
CA ASN A 32 -1.57 -0.57 20.11
C ASN A 32 -2.25 0.79 19.94
N GLN A 33 -3.51 0.80 19.52
CA GLN A 33 -4.30 2.01 19.24
C GLN A 33 -4.52 2.87 20.51
N ASP A 34 -4.52 2.24 21.69
CA ASP A 34 -4.66 2.91 22.98
C ASP A 34 -3.45 3.81 23.34
N THR A 35 -2.30 3.58 22.71
CA THR A 35 -1.07 4.34 22.98
C THR A 35 -1.05 5.71 22.27
N TYR A 36 -1.94 5.94 21.28
CA TYR A 36 -1.95 7.13 20.44
C TYR A 36 -3.34 7.79 20.39
N PRO A 37 -3.74 8.56 21.41
CA PRO A 37 -5.07 9.15 21.50
C PRO A 37 -5.36 10.21 20.42
N LEU A 38 -4.33 10.80 19.81
CA LEU A 38 -4.42 11.83 18.77
C LEU A 38 -4.17 11.26 17.36
N THR A 39 -4.70 10.07 17.07
CA THR A 39 -4.59 9.44 15.75
C THR A 39 -5.78 9.77 14.85
N THR A 40 -5.51 10.00 13.57
CA THR A 40 -6.54 10.18 12.53
C THR A 40 -7.30 8.88 12.22
N LEU A 41 -6.79 7.72 12.67
CA LEU A 41 -7.40 6.40 12.48
C LEU A 41 -8.48 6.08 13.51
N SER A 42 -8.71 6.97 14.48
CA SER A 42 -9.74 6.86 15.51
C SER A 42 -10.60 8.13 15.51
N PRO A 43 -11.46 8.32 14.50
CA PRO A 43 -12.31 9.51 14.41
C PRO A 43 -13.21 9.68 15.64
N LYS A 44 -13.50 10.95 15.98
CA LYS A 44 -14.33 11.36 17.13
C LYS A 44 -15.48 12.29 16.77
N GLY A 45 -15.39 12.97 15.62
CA GLY A 45 -16.46 13.83 15.10
C GLY A 45 -17.10 13.18 13.87
N GLU A 46 -18.36 13.50 13.60
CA GLU A 46 -19.14 12.97 12.47
C GLU A 46 -18.42 13.16 11.12
N GLN A 47 -17.80 14.32 10.91
CA GLN A 47 -17.14 14.67 9.65
C GLN A 47 -15.85 13.84 9.48
N ALA A 48 -15.16 13.59 10.59
CA ALA A 48 -14.00 12.70 10.62
C ALA A 48 -14.40 11.23 10.40
N ASP A 49 -15.57 10.81 10.90
CA ASP A 49 -16.14 9.47 10.67
C ASP A 49 -16.47 9.25 9.18
N THR A 50 -17.06 10.25 8.53
CA THR A 50 -17.34 10.23 7.08
C THR A 50 -16.05 10.08 6.27
N ILE A 51 -15.03 10.91 6.56
CA ILE A 51 -13.71 10.80 5.92
C ILE A 51 -13.10 9.42 6.18
N HIS A 52 -13.12 8.93 7.42
CA HIS A 52 -12.55 7.64 7.78
C HIS A 52 -13.24 6.48 7.05
N THR A 53 -14.56 6.57 6.86
CA THR A 53 -15.35 5.58 6.12
C THR A 53 -15.00 5.55 4.64
N LEU A 54 -14.65 6.70 4.04
CA LEU A 54 -14.12 6.77 2.67
C LEU A 54 -12.67 6.23 2.58
N VAL A 55 -11.82 6.56 3.54
CA VAL A 55 -10.39 6.19 3.53
C VAL A 55 -10.18 4.68 3.70
N LYS A 56 -10.98 4.01 4.53
CA LYS A 56 -10.90 2.55 4.77
C LYS A 56 -10.87 1.70 3.48
N PRO A 57 -11.85 1.78 2.57
CA PRO A 57 -11.84 1.01 1.33
C PRO A 57 -10.72 1.44 0.37
N ILE A 58 -10.35 2.72 0.34
CA ILE A 58 -9.21 3.20 -0.47
C ILE A 58 -7.91 2.53 -0.01
N PHE A 59 -7.66 2.50 1.29
CA PHE A 59 -6.50 1.81 1.86
C PHE A 59 -6.52 0.31 1.58
N ALA A 60 -7.69 -0.33 1.67
CA ALA A 60 -7.84 -1.75 1.35
C ALA A 60 -7.48 -2.03 -0.12
N ILE A 61 -8.00 -1.24 -1.06
CA ILE A 61 -7.68 -1.35 -2.50
C ILE A 61 -6.19 -1.12 -2.74
N ALA A 62 -5.61 -0.07 -2.15
CA ALA A 62 -4.19 0.21 -2.26
C ALA A 62 -3.33 -0.95 -1.73
N GLY A 63 -3.71 -1.55 -0.60
CA GLY A 63 -3.06 -2.73 -0.03
C GLY A 63 -3.12 -3.95 -0.97
N VAL A 64 -4.28 -4.21 -1.58
CA VAL A 64 -4.44 -5.30 -2.55
C VAL A 64 -3.55 -5.09 -3.77
N VAL A 65 -3.54 -3.88 -4.35
CA VAL A 65 -2.70 -3.54 -5.50
C VAL A 65 -1.22 -3.68 -5.14
N PHE A 66 -0.82 -3.19 -3.96
CA PHE A 66 0.55 -3.30 -3.46
C PHE A 66 1.00 -4.77 -3.36
N VAL A 67 0.20 -5.63 -2.72
CA VAL A 67 0.50 -7.06 -2.59
C VAL A 67 0.56 -7.73 -3.96
N LEU A 68 -0.37 -7.43 -4.86
CA LEU A 68 -0.40 -7.97 -6.22
C LEU A 68 0.89 -7.65 -6.97
N VAL A 69 1.30 -6.37 -6.98
CA VAL A 69 2.54 -5.94 -7.65
C VAL A 69 3.76 -6.60 -7.00
N GLN A 70 3.81 -6.64 -5.67
CA GLN A 70 4.91 -7.25 -4.94
C GLN A 70 5.05 -8.75 -5.25
N VAL A 71 3.94 -9.50 -5.33
CA VAL A 71 3.92 -10.92 -5.70
C VAL A 71 4.42 -11.10 -7.14
N ILE A 72 3.95 -10.31 -8.10
CA ILE A 72 4.41 -10.39 -9.50
C ILE A 72 5.92 -10.18 -9.58
N ILE A 73 6.45 -9.14 -8.91
CA ILE A 73 7.89 -8.86 -8.87
C ILE A 73 8.65 -10.05 -8.26
N LEU A 74 8.20 -10.57 -7.12
CA LEU A 74 8.85 -11.72 -6.47
C LEU A 74 8.84 -12.95 -7.35
N VAL A 75 7.73 -13.22 -8.05
CA VAL A 75 7.63 -14.32 -9.01
C VAL A 75 8.63 -14.14 -10.15
N ILE A 76 8.73 -12.95 -10.73
CA ILE A 76 9.68 -12.65 -11.81
C ILE A 76 11.11 -12.85 -11.32
N VAL A 77 11.46 -12.30 -10.16
CA VAL A 77 12.80 -12.45 -9.56
C VAL A 77 13.10 -13.92 -9.30
N VAL A 78 12.19 -14.70 -8.73
CA VAL A 78 12.46 -16.12 -8.43
C VAL A 78 12.54 -16.97 -9.69
N LYS A 79 11.67 -16.73 -10.67
CA LYS A 79 11.54 -17.53 -11.89
C LYS A 79 12.67 -17.28 -12.89
N PHE A 80 13.06 -16.02 -13.08
CA PHE A 80 14.06 -15.62 -14.09
C PHE A 80 15.44 -15.32 -13.50
N ARG A 81 15.68 -15.63 -12.22
CA ARG A 81 17.02 -15.50 -11.62
C ARG A 81 17.97 -16.56 -12.17
N LYS A 82 19.05 -16.09 -12.78
CA LYS A 82 20.20 -16.88 -13.23
C LYS A 82 20.70 -17.81 -12.11
N ARG A 83 20.90 -19.09 -12.45
CA ARG A 83 21.44 -20.09 -11.51
C ARG A 83 22.95 -20.23 -11.68
N LYS A 84 23.63 -20.74 -10.64
CA LYS A 84 25.11 -20.85 -10.62
C LYS A 84 25.63 -21.96 -11.55
N ASP A 85 24.75 -22.88 -11.91
CA ASP A 85 24.91 -24.02 -12.79
C ASP A 85 24.65 -23.67 -14.27
N GLU A 86 24.14 -22.47 -14.57
CA GLU A 86 24.02 -21.95 -15.94
C GLU A 86 25.37 -21.37 -16.39
N VAL A 87 25.93 -21.91 -17.47
CA VAL A 87 27.21 -21.47 -18.06
C VAL A 87 27.07 -20.03 -18.58
N ASP A 88 28.06 -19.19 -18.31
CA ASP A 88 28.14 -17.84 -18.86
C ASP A 88 28.17 -17.90 -20.41
N GLY A 89 27.07 -17.52 -21.05
CA GLY A 89 26.95 -17.44 -22.51
C GLY A 89 25.93 -18.39 -23.16
N GLU A 90 25.32 -19.32 -22.41
CA GLU A 90 24.23 -20.14 -22.97
C GLU A 90 22.89 -19.41 -22.91
N GLY A 91 22.57 -18.72 -24.01
CA GLY A 91 21.22 -18.25 -24.35
C GLY A 91 20.92 -16.82 -23.91
N GLU A 92 21.09 -15.88 -24.83
CA GLU A 92 20.42 -14.57 -24.76
C GLU A 92 18.91 -14.79 -24.48
N PRO A 93 18.30 -14.10 -23.50
CA PRO A 93 16.87 -14.20 -23.29
C PRO A 93 16.11 -13.77 -24.55
N VAL A 94 14.91 -14.32 -24.76
CA VAL A 94 14.08 -13.96 -25.91
C VAL A 94 13.84 -12.44 -25.90
N GLN A 95 14.26 -11.77 -26.98
CA GLN A 95 14.16 -10.31 -27.14
C GLN A 95 12.73 -9.90 -27.51
N ILE A 96 11.85 -9.89 -26.51
CA ILE A 96 10.48 -9.38 -26.61
C ILE A 96 10.45 -7.86 -26.38
N HIS A 97 9.90 -7.12 -27.35
CA HIS A 97 9.92 -5.66 -27.33
C HIS A 97 8.64 -5.02 -26.74
N GLY A 98 7.53 -5.75 -26.64
CA GLY A 98 6.29 -5.21 -26.10
C GLY A 98 5.09 -6.12 -26.31
N ASN A 99 3.95 -5.71 -25.76
CA ASN A 99 2.67 -6.39 -25.93
C ASN A 99 1.55 -5.36 -25.83
N THR A 100 1.08 -4.88 -26.99
CA THR A 100 0.08 -3.80 -27.06
C THR A 100 -1.22 -4.10 -26.29
N PRO A 101 -1.82 -5.31 -26.37
CA PRO A 101 -2.95 -5.66 -25.51
C PRO A 101 -2.66 -5.54 -24.00
N LEU A 102 -1.47 -5.98 -23.57
CA LEU A 102 -1.07 -5.91 -22.17
C LEU A 102 -0.87 -4.45 -21.73
N GLU A 103 -0.24 -3.65 -22.59
CA GLU A 103 -0.02 -2.21 -22.43
C GLU A 103 -1.32 -1.43 -22.25
N LEU A 104 -2.31 -1.72 -23.09
CA LEU A 104 -3.62 -1.12 -22.98
C LEU A 104 -4.30 -1.53 -21.67
N THR A 105 -4.22 -2.81 -21.31
CA THR A 105 -4.87 -3.36 -20.10
C THR A 105 -4.37 -2.70 -18.83
N TRP A 106 -3.04 -2.60 -18.64
CA TRP A 106 -2.47 -2.01 -17.44
C TRP A 106 -2.57 -0.49 -17.38
N THR A 107 -2.93 0.17 -18.48
CA THR A 107 -3.12 1.64 -18.50
C THR A 107 -4.58 1.97 -18.25
N ALA A 108 -5.49 1.25 -18.93
CA ALA A 108 -6.93 1.44 -18.77
C ALA A 108 -7.42 1.03 -17.38
N LEU A 109 -6.91 -0.06 -16.82
CA LEU A 109 -7.37 -0.57 -15.53
C LEU A 109 -7.10 0.42 -14.37
N PRO A 110 -5.88 0.98 -14.18
CA PRO A 110 -5.64 2.01 -13.18
C PRO A 110 -6.41 3.30 -13.44
N ALA A 111 -6.57 3.71 -14.71
CA ALA A 111 -7.34 4.91 -15.05
C ALA A 111 -8.82 4.78 -14.63
N LEU A 112 -9.45 3.63 -14.93
CA LEU A 112 -10.83 3.36 -14.53
C LEU A 112 -10.99 3.25 -13.01
N LEU A 113 -10.02 2.63 -12.34
CA LEU A 113 -9.99 2.53 -10.87
C LEU A 113 -9.96 3.93 -10.25
N LEU A 114 -9.06 4.81 -10.71
CA LEU A 114 -8.97 6.19 -10.21
C LEU A 114 -10.21 7.02 -10.55
N ALA A 115 -10.79 6.85 -11.74
CA ALA A 115 -12.03 7.53 -12.11
C ALA A 115 -13.18 7.14 -11.16
N GLY A 116 -13.34 5.85 -10.85
CA GLY A 116 -14.32 5.38 -9.90
C GLY A 116 -14.11 5.95 -8.49
N LEU A 117 -12.88 5.92 -7.99
CA LEU A 117 -12.54 6.53 -6.69
C LEU A 117 -12.81 8.04 -6.67
N GLY A 118 -12.54 8.74 -7.77
CA GLY A 118 -12.79 10.16 -7.91
C GLY A 118 -14.26 10.52 -7.72
N VAL A 119 -15.19 9.71 -8.26
CA VAL A 119 -16.63 9.93 -8.08
C VAL A 119 -17.03 9.90 -6.60
N PHE A 120 -16.62 8.87 -5.87
CA PHE A 120 -16.92 8.76 -4.43
C PHE A 120 -16.28 9.88 -3.62
N ASN A 121 -15.06 10.29 -3.99
CA ASN A 121 -14.37 11.39 -3.33
C ASN A 121 -15.12 12.72 -3.50
N VAL A 122 -15.53 13.05 -4.73
CA VAL A 122 -16.29 14.27 -5.02
C VAL A 122 -17.65 14.28 -4.30
N GLN A 123 -18.37 13.16 -4.28
CA GLN A 123 -19.62 13.05 -3.52
C GLN A 123 -19.41 13.32 -2.03
N THR A 124 -18.36 12.76 -1.45
CA THR A 124 -18.02 12.95 -0.03
C THR A 124 -17.66 14.41 0.27
N ILE A 125 -16.96 15.10 -0.64
CA ILE A 125 -16.66 16.54 -0.49
C ILE A 125 -17.95 17.36 -0.38
N PHE A 126 -18.94 17.09 -1.24
CA PHE A 126 -20.21 17.82 -1.18
C PHE A 126 -21.01 17.52 0.10
N GLU A 127 -20.93 16.29 0.61
CA GLU A 127 -21.53 15.92 1.89
C GLU A 127 -20.87 16.67 3.06
N LEU A 128 -19.54 16.75 3.08
CA LEU A 128 -18.77 17.41 4.14
C LEU A 128 -18.95 18.93 4.17
N GLU A 129 -19.20 19.57 3.02
CA GLU A 129 -19.45 21.02 2.95
C GLU A 129 -20.84 21.42 3.47
N ASN A 130 -21.76 20.45 3.63
CA ASN A 130 -23.12 20.75 4.04
C ASN A 130 -23.16 21.22 5.50
N ARG A 131 -23.53 22.49 5.73
CA ARG A 131 -23.64 23.07 7.07
C ARG A 131 -25.03 22.89 7.64
N ALA A 132 -25.10 22.49 8.91
CA ALA A 132 -26.37 22.47 9.63
C ALA A 132 -26.95 23.90 9.73
N PRO A 133 -28.24 24.10 9.45
CA PRO A 133 -28.86 25.42 9.40
C PRO A 133 -28.95 26.11 10.77
N ASP A 134 -28.78 25.37 11.85
CA ASP A 134 -28.85 25.79 13.25
C ASP A 134 -27.51 25.63 13.99
N ALA A 135 -26.40 25.55 13.25
CA ALA A 135 -25.07 25.43 13.84
C ALA A 135 -24.67 26.68 14.65
N ILE A 136 -23.96 26.46 15.76
CA ILE A 136 -23.33 27.55 16.52
C ILE A 136 -22.21 28.14 15.66
N GLU A 137 -22.26 29.44 15.45
CA GLU A 137 -21.19 30.20 14.79
C GLU A 137 -20.12 30.57 15.82
N ILE A 138 -18.86 30.22 15.53
CA ILE A 138 -17.69 30.52 16.36
C ILE A 138 -16.69 31.22 15.44
N ASP A 139 -16.38 32.47 15.74
CA ASP A 139 -15.35 33.22 15.04
C ASP A 139 -13.98 32.77 15.54
N VAL A 140 -13.13 32.25 14.64
CA VAL A 140 -11.78 31.81 14.99
C VAL A 140 -10.76 32.71 14.32
N TYR A 141 -9.99 33.45 15.11
CA TYR A 141 -8.92 34.33 14.60
C TYR A 141 -7.56 33.65 14.71
N GLY A 142 -6.90 33.48 13.57
CA GLY A 142 -5.51 33.03 13.49
C GLY A 142 -4.54 34.19 13.65
N GLN A 143 -3.81 34.21 14.76
CA GLN A 143 -2.77 35.20 15.05
C GLN A 143 -1.38 34.57 14.90
N GLN A 144 -0.33 35.39 14.85
CA GLN A 144 1.02 34.87 14.79
C GLN A 144 1.35 34.08 16.07
N TRP A 145 1.41 32.75 15.92
CA TRP A 145 1.70 31.75 16.98
C TRP A 145 0.60 31.50 18.02
N TRP A 146 -0.63 32.01 17.87
CA TRP A 146 -1.75 31.69 18.76
C TRP A 146 -3.11 31.82 18.07
N TRP A 147 -4.17 31.38 18.75
CA TRP A 147 -5.56 31.38 18.26
C TRP A 147 -6.49 32.06 19.27
N GLU A 148 -7.45 32.83 18.77
CA GLU A 148 -8.52 33.47 19.55
C GLU A 148 -9.88 32.97 19.05
N TYR A 149 -10.84 32.85 19.96
CA TYR A 149 -12.19 32.28 19.76
C TYR A 149 -13.24 33.17 20.41
#